data_AF-A0A117LMZ5-F1
#
_entry.id   AF-A0A117LMZ5-F1
#
_cell.length_a   1.000
_cell.length_b   1.000
_cell.length_c   1.000
_cell.angle_alpha   90.00
_cell.angle_beta   90.00
_cell.angle_gamma   90.00
#
_symmetry.space_group_name_H-M   'P 1'
#
loop_
_entity.id
_entity.type
_entity.pdbx_description
1 polymer ?
#
loop_
_entity_poly.entity_id
_entity_poly.type
_entity_poly.pdbx_seq_one_letter_code
_entity_poly.pdbx_strand_id
1 'polypeptide(L)'
;VGIRDTRAIENIDKILEDTRKKVSQIIGPSRDDQYELYFHVYGRNAIMKDLEPVAKTQSHELAVVIEVVSKDEDLATSVAKCAKFRFFYMSYPGQMNSSGGSVALLTDEPLYPRNKCYRWTIDHLIRLDDPLDNRIFRFAFETVGQ
;
A
#
# COMPACT_ATOMS: atom_id res chain seq x y z
N VAL A 1 -0.51 -7.26 8.77
CA VAL A 1 -1.85 -7.89 8.85
C VAL A 1 -1.86 -9.09 7.93
N GLY A 2 -2.11 -10.30 8.43
CA GLY A 2 -2.21 -11.52 7.63
C GLY A 2 -3.67 -11.83 7.27
N ILE A 3 -3.93 -12.28 6.04
CA ILE A 3 -5.26 -12.62 5.52
C ILE A 3 -5.19 -13.95 4.79
N ARG A 4 -6.06 -14.89 5.15
CA ARG A 4 -6.18 -16.22 4.50
C ARG A 4 -7.53 -16.45 3.83
N ASP A 5 -8.58 -15.74 4.25
CA ASP A 5 -9.90 -15.91 3.66
C ASP A 5 -9.85 -15.60 2.16
N THR A 6 -10.11 -16.60 1.32
CA THR A 6 -10.03 -16.48 -0.14
C THR A 6 -10.98 -15.41 -0.67
N ARG A 7 -12.14 -15.22 -0.02
CA ARG A 7 -13.12 -14.18 -0.41
C ARG A 7 -12.61 -12.78 -0.07
N ALA A 8 -11.89 -12.64 1.04
CA ALA A 8 -11.22 -11.39 1.38
C ALA A 8 -10.05 -11.10 0.42
N ILE A 9 -9.29 -12.14 0.05
CA ILE A 9 -8.19 -12.04 -0.92
C ILE A 9 -8.72 -11.58 -2.28
N GLU A 10 -9.81 -12.17 -2.78
CA GLU A 10 -10.48 -11.77 -4.03
C GLU A 10 -10.98 -10.32 -4.00
N ASN A 11 -11.34 -9.80 -2.82
CA ASN A 11 -11.88 -8.46 -2.63
C ASN A 11 -10.87 -7.48 -2.00
N ILE A 12 -9.57 -7.79 -2.03
CA ILE A 12 -8.57 -7.03 -1.29
C ILE A 12 -8.56 -5.55 -1.70
N ASP A 13 -8.69 -5.22 -2.98
CA ASP A 13 -8.71 -3.83 -3.45
C ASP A 13 -9.84 -3.01 -2.83
N LYS A 14 -11.05 -3.60 -2.78
CA LYS A 14 -12.20 -2.98 -2.13
C LYS A 14 -11.94 -2.76 -0.64
N ILE A 15 -11.35 -3.75 0.03
CA ILE A 15 -11.00 -3.65 1.46
C ILE A 15 -10.00 -2.51 1.69
N LEU A 16 -8.99 -2.35 0.84
CA LEU A 16 -8.00 -1.27 0.95
C LEU A 16 -8.63 0.11 0.70
N GLU A 17 -9.49 0.22 -0.30
CA GLU A 17 -10.21 1.46 -0.63
C GLU A 17 -11.15 1.88 0.52
N ASP A 18 -11.96 0.95 1.01
CA ASP A 18 -12.89 1.20 2.11
C ASP A 18 -12.14 1.53 3.41
N THR A 19 -11.01 0.87 3.65
CA THR A 19 -10.12 1.19 4.77
C THR A 19 -9.62 2.63 4.68
N ARG A 20 -9.14 3.07 3.51
CA ARG A 20 -8.67 4.44 3.30
C ARG A 20 -9.77 5.47 3.56
N LYS A 21 -10.97 5.24 3.01
CA LYS A 21 -12.15 6.09 3.26
C LYS A 21 -12.48 6.16 4.75
N LYS A 22 -12.45 5.03 5.45
CA LYS A 22 -12.80 4.98 6.87
C LYS A 22 -11.75 5.65 7.75
N VAL A 23 -10.47 5.54 7.40
CA VAL A 23 -9.39 6.27 8.07
C VAL A 23 -9.59 7.77 7.92
N SER A 24 -9.81 8.28 6.70
CA SER A 24 -10.09 9.71 6.46
C SER A 24 -11.30 10.20 7.29
N GLN A 25 -12.39 9.43 7.32
CA GLN A 25 -13.58 9.77 8.13
C GLN A 25 -13.30 9.86 9.63
N ILE A 26 -12.46 8.98 10.18
CA ILE A 26 -12.18 8.88 11.62
C ILE A 26 -11.12 9.91 12.05
N ILE A 27 -10.03 10.01 11.28
CA ILE A 27 -8.91 10.92 11.56
C ILE A 27 -9.32 12.37 11.27
N GLY A 28 -10.22 12.57 10.31
CA GLY A 28 -10.74 13.86 9.89
C GLY A 28 -10.27 14.20 8.48
N PRO A 29 -11.18 14.44 7.51
CA PRO A 29 -10.80 14.77 6.13
C PRO A 29 -9.92 16.02 6.01
N SER A 30 -10.00 16.94 6.97
CA SER A 30 -9.13 18.13 7.05
C SER A 30 -7.67 17.83 7.36
N ARG A 31 -7.31 16.57 7.65
CA ARG A 31 -5.95 16.12 7.96
C ARG A 31 -5.39 15.18 6.91
N ASP A 32 -6.11 14.90 5.83
CA ASP A 32 -5.68 13.94 4.80
C ASP A 32 -4.41 14.37 4.05
N ASP A 33 -4.07 15.66 4.07
CA ASP A 33 -2.82 16.20 3.52
C ASP A 33 -1.63 16.14 4.51
N GLN A 34 -1.88 15.74 5.76
CA GLN A 34 -0.87 15.68 6.82
C GLN A 34 -0.23 14.29 6.95
N TYR A 35 -0.73 13.28 6.24
CA TYR A 35 -0.19 11.93 6.25
C TYR A 35 -0.29 11.25 4.89
N GLU A 36 0.64 10.34 4.63
CA GLU A 36 0.60 9.43 3.49
C GLU A 36 0.34 8.02 4.03
N LEU A 37 -0.66 7.32 3.49
CA LEU A 37 -1.05 5.97 3.91
C LEU A 37 -0.82 4.97 2.77
N TYR A 38 0.06 4.02 3.00
CA TYR A 38 0.44 2.99 2.03
C TYR A 38 0.03 1.59 2.50
N PHE A 39 -0.38 0.76 1.53
CA PHE A 39 -0.66 -0.65 1.73
C PHE A 39 0.24 -1.47 0.81
N HIS A 40 1.10 -2.31 1.40
CA HIS A 40 1.96 -3.23 0.67
C HIS A 40 1.42 -4.65 0.84
N VAL A 41 0.89 -5.22 -0.25
CA VAL A 41 0.20 -6.52 -0.23
C VAL A 41 1.13 -7.62 -0.73
N TYR A 42 1.90 -8.21 0.18
CA TYR A 42 2.75 -9.36 -0.11
C TYR A 42 1.88 -10.60 -0.39
N GLY A 43 2.35 -11.44 -1.31
CA GLY A 43 1.54 -12.51 -1.91
C GLY A 43 0.73 -12.05 -3.14
N ARG A 44 0.77 -10.75 -3.48
CA ARG A 44 0.17 -10.22 -4.71
C ARG A 44 1.20 -9.51 -5.58
N ASN A 45 1.47 -8.25 -5.29
CA ASN A 45 2.34 -7.39 -6.11
C ASN A 45 3.00 -6.26 -5.28
N ALA A 46 3.33 -6.53 -4.00
CA ALA A 46 3.86 -5.52 -3.08
C ALA A 46 5.06 -4.72 -3.61
N ILE A 47 5.96 -5.39 -4.36
CA ILE A 47 7.23 -4.82 -4.83
C ILE A 47 7.08 -4.20 -6.22
N MET A 48 6.70 -5.00 -7.21
CA MET A 48 6.62 -4.55 -8.62
C MET A 48 5.39 -3.68 -8.91
N LYS A 49 4.39 -3.66 -8.02
CA LYS A 49 3.13 -2.92 -8.19
C LYS A 49 2.49 -3.24 -9.54
N ASP A 50 2.27 -2.22 -10.38
CA ASP A 50 1.64 -2.36 -11.70
C ASP A 50 2.56 -3.03 -12.74
N LEU A 51 3.85 -3.17 -12.42
CA LEU A 51 4.84 -3.85 -13.26
C LEU A 51 4.96 -5.36 -12.95
N GLU A 52 4.11 -5.89 -12.07
CA GLU A 52 4.10 -7.32 -11.76
C GLU A 52 3.64 -8.13 -12.98
N PRO A 53 4.50 -9.00 -13.57
CA PRO A 53 4.12 -9.79 -14.74
C PRO A 53 2.99 -10.78 -14.44
N VAL A 54 2.84 -11.22 -13.19
CA VAL A 54 1.77 -12.14 -12.78
C VAL A 54 0.52 -11.36 -12.36
N ALA A 55 -0.35 -11.06 -13.32
CA ALA A 55 -1.57 -10.29 -13.09
C ALA A 55 -2.58 -10.93 -12.12
N LYS A 56 -2.59 -12.27 -12.01
CA LYS A 56 -3.44 -13.03 -11.07
C LYS A 56 -2.60 -13.99 -10.26
N THR A 57 -2.43 -13.68 -8.98
CA THR A 57 -1.73 -14.54 -8.01
C THR A 57 -2.58 -15.75 -7.61
N GLN A 58 -1.92 -16.87 -7.31
CA GLN A 58 -2.53 -18.06 -6.70
C GLN A 58 -2.21 -18.18 -5.20
N SER A 59 -1.73 -17.11 -4.57
CA SER A 59 -1.39 -17.12 -3.15
C SER A 59 -2.59 -17.45 -2.27
N HIS A 60 -2.40 -18.42 -1.37
CA HIS A 60 -3.40 -18.80 -0.37
C HIS A 60 -3.49 -17.83 0.81
N GLU A 61 -2.48 -16.96 0.96
CA GLU A 61 -2.37 -16.00 2.05
C GLU A 61 -1.75 -14.70 1.55
N LEU A 62 -2.21 -13.58 2.11
CA LEU A 62 -1.66 -12.25 1.89
C LEU A 62 -1.13 -11.68 3.20
N ALA A 63 -0.02 -10.95 3.12
CA ALA A 63 0.48 -10.13 4.21
C ALA A 63 0.42 -8.65 3.80
N VAL A 64 -0.42 -7.88 4.47
CA VAL A 64 -0.53 -6.43 4.28
C VAL A 64 0.37 -5.73 5.29
N VAL A 65 1.40 -5.06 4.81
CA VAL A 65 2.17 -4.08 5.58
C VAL A 65 1.52 -2.73 5.38
N ILE A 66 1.18 -2.09 6.49
CA ILE A 66 0.57 -0.76 6.52
C ILE A 66 1.68 0.20 6.91
N GLU A 67 1.96 1.16 6.04
CA GLU A 67 2.97 2.18 6.26
C GLU A 67 2.29 3.54 6.28
N VAL A 68 2.69 4.37 7.25
CA VAL A 68 2.22 5.74 7.37
C VAL A 68 3.40 6.67 7.52
N VAL A 69 3.42 7.72 6.71
CA VAL A 69 4.42 8.78 6.77
C VAL A 69 3.73 10.08 7.16
N SER A 70 4.24 10.77 8.18
CA SER A 70 3.78 12.09 8.58
C SER A 70 4.94 12.86 9.23
N LYS A 71 4.80 14.19 9.31
CA LYS A 71 5.68 15.05 10.12
C LYS A 71 5.38 14.94 11.62
N ASP A 72 4.22 14.40 11.98
CA ASP A 72 3.73 14.20 13.33
C ASP A 72 3.64 12.69 13.62
N GLU A 73 4.47 12.22 14.56
CA GLU A 73 4.55 10.81 14.94
C GLU A 73 3.25 10.31 15.58
N ASP A 74 2.56 11.15 16.36
CA ASP A 74 1.30 10.78 17.01
C ASP A 74 0.20 10.62 15.96
N LEU A 75 0.18 11.50 14.95
CA LEU A 75 -0.70 11.35 13.79
C LEU A 75 -0.38 10.06 13.03
N ALA A 76 0.88 9.82 12.67
CA ALA A 76 1.28 8.61 11.93
C ALA A 76 0.86 7.34 12.69
N THR A 77 1.10 7.31 13.99
CA THR A 77 0.69 6.24 14.92
C THR A 77 -0.82 6.03 14.90
N SER A 78 -1.58 7.11 15.04
CA SER A 78 -3.05 7.07 15.10
C SER A 78 -3.64 6.54 13.80
N VAL A 79 -3.13 7.02 12.66
CA VAL A 79 -3.53 6.57 11.32
C VAL A 79 -3.17 5.09 11.14
N ALA A 80 -1.95 4.67 11.49
CA ALA A 80 -1.50 3.29 11.32
C ALA A 80 -2.35 2.32 12.17
N LYS A 81 -2.59 2.65 13.44
CA LYS A 81 -3.47 1.88 14.34
C LYS A 81 -4.90 1.84 13.79
N CYS A 82 -5.45 2.99 13.38
CA CYS A 82 -6.78 3.07 12.80
C CYS A 82 -6.91 2.15 11.59
N ALA A 83 -6.04 2.29 10.59
CA ALA A 83 -6.01 1.47 9.38
C ALA A 83 -5.91 -0.02 9.72
N LYS A 84 -4.97 -0.40 10.60
CA LYS A 84 -4.76 -1.79 11.03
C LYS A 84 -6.02 -2.40 11.65
N PHE A 85 -6.66 -1.71 12.58
CA PHE A 85 -7.87 -2.22 13.23
C PHE A 85 -9.08 -2.24 12.31
N ARG A 86 -9.12 -1.43 11.24
CA ARG A 86 -10.20 -1.52 10.25
C ARG A 86 -10.24 -2.85 9.51
N PHE A 87 -9.12 -3.55 9.35
CA PHE A 87 -9.14 -4.91 8.80
C PHE A 87 -10.00 -5.88 9.63
N PHE A 88 -10.13 -5.70 10.95
CA PHE A 88 -11.02 -6.57 11.76
C PHE A 88 -12.51 -6.39 11.48
N TYR A 89 -12.87 -5.25 10.90
CA TYR A 89 -14.26 -4.85 10.62
C TYR A 89 -14.44 -4.49 9.15
N MET A 90 -13.63 -5.09 8.28
CA MET A 90 -13.78 -4.95 6.84
C MET A 90 -15.12 -5.54 6.40
N SER A 91 -15.68 -5.02 5.32
CA SER A 91 -16.90 -5.54 4.70
C SER A 91 -16.67 -5.81 3.23
N TYR A 92 -16.95 -7.02 2.79
CA TYR A 92 -16.76 -7.44 1.40
C TYR A 92 -17.86 -8.44 0.97
N PRO A 93 -18.17 -8.52 -0.33
CA PRO A 93 -19.13 -9.47 -0.85
C PRO A 93 -18.81 -10.92 -0.45
N GLY A 94 -19.82 -11.66 -0.01
CA GLY A 94 -19.67 -13.07 0.38
C GLY A 94 -18.97 -13.29 1.72
N GLN A 95 -18.74 -12.25 2.52
CA GLN A 95 -18.20 -12.37 3.87
C GLN A 95 -19.07 -13.31 4.73
N MET A 96 -18.44 -14.36 5.27
CA MET A 96 -19.12 -15.40 6.06
C MET A 96 -19.02 -15.15 7.57
N ASN A 97 -18.14 -14.25 7.99
CA ASN A 97 -17.90 -13.89 9.38
C ASN A 97 -18.09 -12.38 9.60
N SER A 98 -18.88 -12.02 10.62
CA SER A 98 -19.11 -10.62 10.98
C SER A 98 -17.96 -9.99 11.76
N SER A 99 -16.98 -10.79 12.20
CA SER A 99 -15.90 -10.38 13.10
C SER A 99 -14.59 -11.06 12.70
N GLY A 100 -13.50 -10.28 12.53
CA GLY A 100 -12.07 -10.58 12.78
C GLY A 100 -11.39 -11.90 12.34
N GLY A 101 -12.08 -13.02 12.25
CA GLY A 101 -11.52 -14.36 12.05
C GLY A 101 -10.87 -14.60 10.68
N SER A 102 -10.99 -13.65 9.76
CA SER A 102 -10.27 -13.67 8.48
C SER A 102 -8.88 -13.03 8.55
N VAL A 103 -8.49 -12.50 9.72
CA VAL A 103 -7.29 -11.68 9.89
C VAL A 103 -6.46 -12.14 11.09
N ALA A 104 -5.14 -12.11 10.93
CA ALA A 104 -4.18 -12.28 12.01
C ALA A 104 -3.24 -11.06 12.13
N LEU A 105 -2.84 -10.73 13.35
CA LEU A 105 -1.80 -9.73 13.61
C LEU A 105 -0.54 -10.42 14.13
N LEU A 106 0.62 -10.02 13.58
CA LEU A 106 1.92 -10.45 14.09
C LEU A 106 2.31 -9.68 15.36
N THR A 107 1.97 -8.39 15.40
CA THR A 107 2.19 -7.50 16.54
C THR A 107 1.01 -6.53 16.65
N ASP A 108 0.71 -6.12 17.89
CA ASP A 108 -0.31 -5.10 18.12
C ASP A 108 0.25 -3.67 18.06
N GLU A 109 1.53 -3.46 18.31
CA GLU A 109 2.10 -2.12 18.20
C GLU A 109 2.61 -1.83 16.78
N PRO A 110 2.36 -0.63 16.21
CA PRO A 110 3.10 -0.16 15.06
C PRO A 110 4.59 -0.24 15.33
N LEU A 111 5.35 -0.68 14.34
CA LEU A 111 6.80 -0.69 14.42
C LEU A 111 7.31 0.69 13.98
N TYR A 112 8.08 1.34 14.84
CA TYR A 112 8.72 2.63 14.55
C TYR A 112 10.15 2.39 14.09
N PRO A 113 10.47 2.59 12.80
CA PRO A 113 11.87 2.62 12.40
C PRO A 113 12.54 3.81 13.10
N ARG A 114 13.66 3.58 13.80
CA ARG A 114 14.44 4.66 14.46
C ARG A 114 15.01 5.68 13.46
N ASN A 115 14.99 5.36 12.18
CA ASN A 115 15.56 6.18 11.12
C ASN A 115 14.46 7.05 10.48
N LYS A 116 14.83 8.29 10.12
CA LYS A 116 13.96 9.18 9.35
C LYS A 116 13.56 8.52 8.02
N CYS A 117 12.34 8.77 7.56
CA CYS A 117 11.94 8.47 6.19
C CYS A 117 12.69 9.40 5.23
N TYR A 118 13.18 8.86 4.12
CA TYR A 118 13.84 9.64 3.08
C TYR A 118 12.99 9.62 1.82
N ARG A 119 12.82 10.80 1.21
CA ARG A 119 12.26 10.90 -0.12
C ARG A 119 13.38 10.64 -1.11
N TRP A 120 13.19 9.66 -1.99
CA TRP A 120 14.09 9.49 -3.11
C TRP A 120 13.92 10.69 -4.05
N THR A 121 15.04 11.31 -4.40
CA THR A 121 15.09 12.42 -5.35
C THR A 121 16.05 12.02 -6.45
N ILE A 122 15.65 12.23 -7.71
CA ILE A 122 16.59 12.18 -8.82
C ILE A 122 17.28 13.51 -8.84
N ASP A 123 18.55 13.53 -8.46
CA ASP A 123 19.40 14.66 -8.74
C ASP A 123 19.99 14.45 -10.13
N HIS A 124 19.38 15.08 -11.15
CA HIS A 124 19.97 15.08 -12.48
C HIS A 124 21.25 15.91 -12.42
N LEU A 125 22.40 15.23 -12.39
CA LEU A 125 23.72 15.88 -12.43
C LEU A 125 23.88 16.85 -13.61
N ILE A 126 23.10 16.62 -14.68
CA ILE A 126 23.05 17.47 -15.87
C ILE A 126 21.67 18.12 -15.90
N ARG A 127 21.64 19.46 -15.81
CA ARG A 127 20.43 20.23 -16.05
C ARG A 127 20.08 20.15 -17.54
N LEU A 128 18.89 19.62 -17.83
CA LEU A 128 18.37 19.54 -19.20
C LEU A 128 17.41 20.69 -19.46
N ASP A 129 17.48 21.29 -20.65
CA ASP A 129 16.46 22.23 -21.12
C ASP A 129 15.17 21.50 -21.51
N ASP A 130 15.28 20.26 -22.01
CA ASP A 130 14.17 19.35 -22.31
C ASP A 130 14.37 18.00 -21.58
N PRO A 131 13.46 17.61 -20.65
CA PRO A 131 13.53 16.32 -19.96
C PRO A 131 13.48 15.09 -20.87
N LEU A 132 13.00 15.23 -22.11
CA LEU A 132 12.85 14.17 -23.10
C LEU A 132 13.89 14.27 -24.24
N ASP A 133 14.99 15.01 -24.03
CA ASP A 133 16.04 15.18 -25.04
C ASP A 133 16.62 13.81 -25.49
N ASN A 134 16.28 13.43 -26.72
CA ASN A 134 16.67 12.16 -27.34
C ASN A 134 18.19 12.04 -27.61
N ARG A 135 18.95 13.14 -27.49
CA ARG A 135 20.41 13.14 -27.63
C ARG A 135 21.11 12.62 -26.38
N ILE A 136 20.47 12.76 -25.21
CA ILE A 136 21.05 12.40 -23.92
C ILE A 136 20.81 10.92 -23.61
N PHE A 137 19.59 10.43 -23.80
CA PHE A 137 19.24 9.04 -23.57
C PHE A 137 18.82 8.36 -24.87
N ARG A 138 19.80 7.78 -25.58
CA ARG A 138 19.55 6.98 -26.77
C ARG A 138 18.95 5.63 -26.36
N PHE A 139 17.73 5.35 -26.76
CA PHE A 139 17.09 4.04 -26.63
C PHE A 139 16.64 3.51 -27.99
N ALA A 140 16.62 2.19 -28.13
CA ALA A 140 16.08 1.49 -29.29
C ALA A 140 15.02 0.50 -28.79
N PHE A 141 13.91 0.41 -29.52
CA PHE A 141 12.89 -0.59 -29.27
C PHE A 141 13.06 -1.71 -30.29
N GLU A 142 12.95 -2.95 -29.82
CA GLU A 142 12.90 -4.14 -30.67
C GLU A 142 11.64 -4.93 -30.31
N THR A 143 10.88 -5.31 -31.34
CA THR A 143 9.73 -6.19 -31.18
C THR A 143 10.18 -7.62 -31.39
N VAL A 144 10.06 -8.46 -30.35
CA VAL A 144 10.48 -9.87 -30.40
C VAL A 144 9.25 -10.77 -30.50
N GLY A 145 9.11 -11.47 -31.63
CA GLY A 145 8.06 -12.46 -31.90
C GLY A 145 6.74 -11.87 -32.45
N GLN A 146 6.09 -12.60 -33.38
CA GLN A 146 4.70 -12.41 -33.81
C GLN A 146 3.81 -13.45 -33.15
#